data_AF-A0A0D0D4S4-F1
#
_entry.id   AF-A0A0D0D4S4-F1
#
_cell.length_a   1.000
_cell.length_b   1.000
_cell.length_c   1.000
_cell.angle_alpha   90.00
_cell.angle_beta   90.00
_cell.angle_gamma   90.00
#
_symmetry.space_group_name_H-M   'P 1'
#
loop_
_entity.id
_entity.type
_entity.pdbx_description
1 polymer ?
#
loop_
_entity_poly.entity_id
_entity_poly.type
_entity_poly.pdbx_seq_one_letter_code
_entity_poly.pdbx_strand_id
1 'polypeptide(L)'
;GGTEKVKNAVSKSGICDAASAAIMDHLLNLGKCLRKREAASFAGRSVNDIVNPLLGMAGVNIHQDTPTEILHTILLGVVKYFWGQTVYILDKAHLLGTFQTRLESINKDRLNSPMLGVDYIVQFKGSLIGKHFKSLAQVLPYLIYDLVPRTVLKWWTAIGELVVLLWHTQIDNVKEYLANLSQMIEDFLSISSQCAPSILFTKAKFHFLLHLPMFIRRFGPAILFSTERFESFNHIFRLTAIYSNHQAPSRDTCQVFSEQDTVKHIVSGGFWLDPKTRAPRKAGNSIHTYMHDHPEQHHLIGIPAVVQREVGEFSVCQVNIMLLHYDLQRHLGQVPVIYHHNKTRAA
;
A
#
# COMPACT_ATOMS: atom_id res chain seq x y z
N GLY A 1 -24.69 34.42 12.52
CA GLY A 1 -24.01 33.26 11.88
C GLY A 1 -23.66 33.58 10.43
N GLY A 2 -23.00 32.66 9.70
CA GLY A 2 -22.59 32.89 8.31
C GLY A 2 -23.75 33.21 7.36
N THR A 3 -24.90 32.56 7.54
CA THR A 3 -26.16 32.83 6.81
C THR A 3 -26.64 34.27 6.98
N GLU A 4 -26.59 34.81 8.20
CA GLU A 4 -27.03 36.18 8.48
C GLU A 4 -26.11 37.23 7.84
N LYS A 5 -24.80 36.94 7.78
CA LYS A 5 -23.82 37.82 7.12
C LYS A 5 -24.06 37.88 5.61
N VAL A 6 -24.37 36.74 4.99
CA VAL A 6 -24.70 36.69 3.55
C VAL A 6 -26.00 37.42 3.28
N LYS A 7 -27.04 37.21 4.10
CA LYS A 7 -28.32 37.92 3.99
C LYS A 7 -28.14 39.44 4.09
N ASN A 8 -27.35 39.91 5.05
CA ASN A 8 -27.05 41.34 5.20
C ASN A 8 -26.23 41.90 4.03
N ALA A 9 -25.31 41.12 3.47
CA ALA A 9 -24.51 41.53 2.31
C ALA A 9 -25.37 41.64 1.03
N VAL A 10 -26.31 40.71 0.83
CA VAL A 10 -27.28 40.76 -0.29
C VAL A 10 -28.18 41.99 -0.13
N SER A 11 -28.72 42.24 1.06
CA SER A 11 -29.55 43.43 1.32
C SER A 11 -28.79 44.75 1.13
N LYS A 12 -27.48 44.78 1.43
CA LYS A 12 -26.66 46.00 1.31
C LYS A 12 -26.18 46.25 -0.12
N SER A 13 -25.93 45.20 -0.90
CA SER A 13 -25.43 45.30 -2.27
C SER A 13 -26.55 45.35 -3.32
N GLY A 14 -27.74 44.84 -3.01
CA GLY A 14 -28.86 44.73 -3.93
C GLY A 14 -28.68 43.64 -5.01
N ILE A 15 -27.57 42.90 -4.98
CA ILE A 15 -27.26 41.85 -5.94
C ILE A 15 -27.79 40.53 -5.41
N CYS A 16 -28.80 39.98 -6.08
CA CYS A 16 -29.37 38.66 -5.78
C CYS A 16 -29.59 37.91 -7.09
N ASP A 17 -28.77 36.90 -7.35
CA ASP A 17 -28.97 35.97 -8.46
C ASP A 17 -29.06 34.52 -7.94
N ALA A 18 -29.85 33.71 -8.63
CA ALA A 18 -30.18 32.36 -8.20
C ALA A 18 -28.96 31.41 -8.19
N ALA A 19 -27.97 31.64 -9.06
CA ALA A 19 -26.80 30.78 -9.16
C ALA A 19 -25.83 31.04 -8.00
N SER A 20 -25.52 32.31 -7.71
CA SER A 20 -24.68 32.69 -6.57
C SER A 20 -25.34 32.34 -5.24
N ALA A 21 -26.67 32.49 -5.13
CA ALA A 21 -27.41 32.08 -3.93
C ALA A 21 -27.26 30.57 -3.67
N ALA A 22 -27.39 29.73 -4.70
CA ALA A 22 -27.24 28.29 -4.59
C ALA A 22 -25.82 27.88 -4.17
N ILE A 23 -24.79 28.52 -4.73
CA ILE A 23 -23.38 28.25 -4.37
C ILE A 23 -23.11 28.67 -2.92
N MET A 24 -23.58 29.85 -2.51
CA MET A 24 -23.37 30.36 -1.15
C MET A 24 -24.10 29.51 -0.11
N ASP A 25 -25.31 29.06 -0.40
CA ASP A 25 -26.03 28.12 0.47
C ASP A 25 -25.32 26.76 0.55
N HIS A 26 -24.79 26.26 -0.56
CA HIS A 26 -24.00 25.02 -0.57
C HIS A 26 -22.75 25.16 0.31
N LEU A 27 -21.98 26.25 0.18
CA LEU A 27 -20.79 26.51 0.99
C LEU A 27 -21.12 26.71 2.48
N LEU A 28 -22.21 27.40 2.79
CA LEU A 28 -22.68 27.59 4.17
C LEU A 28 -23.11 26.27 4.80
N ASN A 29 -23.78 25.40 4.05
CA ASN A 29 -24.16 24.07 4.48
C ASN A 29 -22.95 23.16 4.67
N LEU A 30 -21.97 23.20 3.74
CA LEU A 30 -20.71 22.48 3.88
C LEU A 30 -19.97 22.91 5.15
N GLY A 31 -19.86 24.22 5.39
CA GLY A 31 -19.23 24.77 6.60
C GLY A 31 -19.98 24.39 7.89
N LYS A 32 -21.31 24.27 7.86
CA LYS A 32 -22.09 23.75 9.00
C LYS A 32 -21.80 22.27 9.24
N CYS A 33 -21.77 21.45 8.18
CA CYS A 33 -21.45 20.02 8.27
C CYS A 33 -20.04 19.77 8.81
N LEU A 34 -19.04 20.55 8.36
CA LEU A 34 -17.67 20.46 8.84
C LEU A 34 -17.55 20.81 10.34
N ARG A 35 -18.17 21.92 10.77
CA ARG A 35 -18.21 22.30 12.19
C ARG A 35 -18.96 21.30 13.07
N LYS A 36 -20.02 20.66 12.53
CA LYS A 36 -20.74 19.59 13.25
C LYS A 36 -19.89 18.33 13.40
N ARG A 37 -19.03 18.02 12.41
CA ARG A 37 -18.01 16.97 12.49
C ARG A 37 -16.92 17.28 13.50
N GLU A 38 -16.43 18.53 13.57
CA GLU A 38 -15.51 18.97 14.62
C GLU A 38 -16.15 18.90 16.02
N ALA A 39 -17.39 19.34 16.19
CA ALA A 39 -18.05 19.25 17.50
C ALA A 39 -18.31 17.80 17.95
N ALA A 40 -18.56 16.88 17.02
CA ALA A 40 -18.82 15.47 17.32
C ALA A 40 -17.54 14.62 17.53
N SER A 41 -16.38 15.06 17.01
CA SER A 41 -15.16 14.25 16.99
C SER A 41 -14.15 14.59 18.11
N PHE A 42 -14.30 15.71 18.80
CA PHE A 42 -13.21 16.25 19.63
C PHE A 42 -13.37 16.06 21.14
N ALA A 43 -14.54 15.65 21.68
CA ALA A 43 -14.73 15.30 23.11
C ALA A 43 -14.03 16.22 24.15
N GLY A 44 -13.88 17.53 23.85
CA GLY A 44 -13.18 18.50 24.71
C GLY A 44 -11.64 18.52 24.62
N ARG A 45 -11.02 17.73 23.74
CA ARG A 45 -9.59 17.74 23.43
C ARG A 45 -9.26 18.83 22.41
N SER A 46 -8.14 19.54 22.59
CA SER A 46 -7.69 20.54 21.62
C SER A 46 -7.30 19.86 20.30
N VAL A 47 -7.25 20.62 19.21
CA VAL A 47 -6.78 20.11 17.91
C VAL A 47 -5.38 19.49 18.05
N ASN A 48 -4.53 20.07 18.89
CA ASN A 48 -3.19 19.56 19.15
C ASN A 48 -3.17 18.22 19.91
N ASP A 49 -4.24 17.90 20.66
CA ASP A 49 -4.35 16.63 21.40
C ASP A 49 -4.89 15.48 20.52
N ILE A 50 -5.32 15.79 19.30
CA ILE A 50 -5.93 14.84 18.36
C ILE A 50 -5.10 14.68 17.09
N VAL A 51 -4.41 15.74 16.66
CA VAL A 51 -3.48 15.69 15.54
C VAL A 51 -2.26 14.86 15.95
N ASN A 52 -1.87 13.90 15.11
CA ASN A 52 -0.67 13.11 15.34
C ASN A 52 0.54 14.05 15.55
N PRO A 53 1.22 14.00 16.71
CA PRO A 53 2.29 14.95 17.05
C PRO A 53 3.45 14.90 16.04
N LEU A 54 3.61 13.79 15.31
CA LEU A 54 4.60 13.65 14.23
C LEU A 54 4.36 14.61 13.06
N LEU A 55 3.13 15.09 12.86
CA LEU A 55 2.77 16.03 11.79
C LEU A 55 3.27 17.45 12.04
N GLY A 56 3.58 17.80 13.30
CA GLY A 56 4.14 19.09 13.69
C GLY A 56 5.64 19.07 13.97
N MET A 57 6.32 17.94 13.73
CA MET A 57 7.73 17.79 14.04
C MET A 57 8.59 18.70 13.15
N ALA A 58 9.46 19.50 13.78
CA ALA A 58 10.41 20.33 13.06
C ALA A 58 11.26 19.47 12.11
N GLY A 59 11.31 19.87 10.83
CA GLY A 59 12.04 19.15 9.79
C GLY A 59 11.21 18.14 8.98
N VAL A 60 9.94 17.89 9.34
CA VAL A 60 9.03 17.08 8.52
C VAL A 60 8.14 17.98 7.67
N ASN A 61 8.22 17.79 6.36
CA ASN A 61 7.28 18.36 5.41
C ASN A 61 6.34 17.27 4.91
N ILE A 62 5.10 17.27 5.40
CA ILE A 62 4.10 16.24 5.07
C ILE A 62 3.95 16.06 3.56
N HIS A 63 4.06 17.12 2.75
CA HIS A 63 3.91 17.02 1.29
C HIS A 63 5.10 16.36 0.60
N GLN A 64 6.29 16.44 1.19
CA GLN A 64 7.52 15.91 0.61
C GLN A 64 7.98 14.61 1.28
N ASP A 65 7.56 14.35 2.51
CA ASP A 65 7.99 13.25 3.36
C ASP A 65 6.96 12.13 3.51
N THR A 66 5.84 12.23 2.79
CA THR A 66 4.86 11.15 2.65
C THR A 66 4.84 10.65 1.19
N PRO A 67 5.79 9.78 0.80
CA PRO A 67 5.90 9.33 -0.57
C PRO A 67 4.66 8.56 -1.05
N THR A 68 4.38 8.65 -2.36
CA THR A 68 3.25 7.96 -2.98
C THR A 68 3.45 6.45 -3.01
N GLU A 69 2.67 5.75 -2.19
CA GLU A 69 2.71 4.30 -2.08
C GLU A 69 2.23 3.61 -3.38
N ILE A 70 3.06 2.71 -3.94
CA ILE A 70 2.84 2.13 -5.28
C ILE A 70 1.86 0.94 -5.31
N LEU A 71 1.71 0.17 -4.25
CA LEU A 71 0.76 -0.97 -4.20
C LEU A 71 -0.68 -0.47 -4.32
N HIS A 72 -1.05 0.54 -3.55
CA HIS A 72 -2.38 1.14 -3.50
C HIS A 72 -2.61 2.08 -4.66
N THR A 73 -1.60 2.85 -5.07
CA THR A 73 -1.75 3.81 -6.16
C THR A 73 -1.81 3.10 -7.52
N ILE A 74 -0.90 2.15 -7.77
CA ILE A 74 -0.78 1.48 -9.07
C ILE A 74 -1.65 0.22 -9.10
N LEU A 75 -1.34 -0.81 -8.31
CA LEU A 75 -1.98 -2.13 -8.46
C LEU A 75 -3.45 -2.12 -7.99
N LEU A 76 -3.71 -1.72 -6.74
CA LEU A 76 -5.06 -1.62 -6.18
C LEU A 76 -5.77 -0.31 -6.57
N GLY A 77 -5.16 0.47 -7.44
CA GLY A 77 -5.65 1.75 -7.93
C GLY A 77 -5.83 1.72 -9.43
N VAL A 78 -4.86 2.30 -10.13
CA VAL A 78 -4.80 2.38 -11.59
C VAL A 78 -5.18 1.05 -12.24
N VAL A 79 -4.39 -0.02 -12.01
CA VAL A 79 -4.60 -1.33 -12.63
C VAL A 79 -5.98 -1.91 -12.30
N LYS A 80 -6.41 -1.81 -11.02
CA LYS A 80 -7.75 -2.23 -10.59
C LYS A 80 -8.88 -1.51 -11.33
N TYR A 81 -8.75 -0.21 -11.56
CA TYR A 81 -9.77 0.55 -12.29
C TYR A 81 -9.85 0.14 -13.76
N PHE A 82 -8.71 -0.04 -14.42
CA PHE A 82 -8.67 -0.53 -15.81
C PHE A 82 -9.14 -1.97 -15.95
N TRP A 83 -8.82 -2.82 -14.99
CA TRP A 83 -9.38 -4.17 -14.91
C TRP A 83 -10.91 -4.16 -14.85
N GLY A 84 -11.50 -3.30 -14.02
CA GLY A 84 -12.96 -3.16 -13.96
C GLY A 84 -13.58 -2.79 -15.31
N GLN A 85 -12.97 -1.85 -16.04
CA GLN A 85 -13.42 -1.47 -17.39
C GLN A 85 -13.25 -2.62 -18.40
N THR A 86 -12.13 -3.33 -18.32
CA THR A 86 -11.81 -4.47 -19.20
C THR A 86 -12.81 -5.60 -19.00
N VAL A 87 -13.09 -5.96 -17.75
CA VAL A 87 -14.09 -6.97 -17.40
C VAL A 87 -15.47 -6.57 -17.90
N TYR A 88 -15.87 -5.30 -17.72
CA TYR A 88 -17.16 -4.82 -18.23
C TYR A 88 -17.29 -5.00 -19.75
N ILE A 89 -16.24 -4.69 -20.50
CA ILE A 89 -16.20 -4.88 -21.97
C ILE A 89 -16.30 -6.38 -22.32
N LEU A 90 -15.51 -7.22 -21.67
CA LEU A 90 -15.51 -8.67 -21.92
C LEU A 90 -16.86 -9.31 -21.58
N ASP A 91 -17.49 -8.90 -20.47
CA ASP A 91 -18.82 -9.37 -20.06
C ASP A 91 -19.89 -8.97 -21.09
N LYS A 92 -19.90 -7.69 -21.49
CA LYS A 92 -20.85 -7.14 -22.48
C LYS A 92 -20.75 -7.84 -23.83
N ALA A 93 -19.55 -8.25 -24.23
CA ALA A 93 -19.29 -8.94 -25.49
C ALA A 93 -19.38 -10.47 -25.37
N HIS A 94 -19.68 -11.02 -24.19
CA HIS A 94 -19.64 -12.47 -23.91
C HIS A 94 -18.28 -13.13 -24.23
N LEU A 95 -17.18 -12.39 -24.08
CA LEU A 95 -15.81 -12.82 -24.40
C LEU A 95 -15.01 -13.31 -23.19
N LEU A 96 -15.61 -13.40 -21.99
CA LEU A 96 -14.91 -13.88 -20.81
C LEU A 96 -14.40 -15.32 -20.93
N GLY A 97 -15.16 -16.20 -21.59
CA GLY A 97 -14.72 -17.59 -21.83
C GLY A 97 -13.44 -17.63 -22.67
N THR A 98 -13.40 -16.85 -23.75
CA THR A 98 -12.20 -16.71 -24.59
C THR A 98 -11.01 -16.14 -23.82
N PHE A 99 -11.25 -15.12 -23.00
CA PHE A 99 -10.22 -14.57 -22.12
C PHE A 99 -9.68 -15.62 -21.14
N GLN A 100 -10.58 -16.41 -20.52
CA GLN A 100 -10.21 -17.49 -19.60
C GLN A 100 -9.33 -18.53 -20.29
N THR A 101 -9.74 -19.05 -21.44
CA THR A 101 -8.97 -20.05 -22.20
C THR A 101 -7.58 -19.53 -22.57
N ARG A 102 -7.46 -18.26 -22.97
CA ARG A 102 -6.15 -17.66 -23.29
C ARG A 102 -5.28 -17.48 -22.05
N LEU A 103 -5.88 -17.08 -20.93
CA LEU A 103 -5.16 -16.95 -19.67
C LEU A 103 -4.66 -18.31 -19.15
N GLU A 104 -5.42 -19.39 -19.39
CA GLU A 104 -4.99 -20.77 -19.13
C GLU A 104 -3.85 -21.23 -20.04
N SER A 105 -3.85 -20.79 -21.30
CA SER A 105 -2.86 -21.20 -22.31
C SER A 105 -1.52 -20.47 -22.22
N ILE A 106 -1.37 -19.46 -21.36
CA ILE A 106 -0.09 -18.76 -21.19
C ILE A 106 0.96 -19.72 -20.63
N ASN A 107 2.15 -19.71 -21.24
CA ASN A 107 3.32 -20.30 -20.61
C ASN A 107 3.68 -19.50 -19.36
N LYS A 108 3.62 -20.17 -18.20
CA LYS A 108 3.89 -19.60 -16.88
C LYS A 108 5.38 -19.63 -16.53
N ASP A 109 6.21 -20.24 -17.37
CA ASP A 109 7.66 -20.24 -17.22
C ASP A 109 8.15 -18.80 -17.17
N ARG A 110 8.99 -18.47 -16.18
CA ARG A 110 9.57 -17.13 -15.93
C ARG A 110 8.60 -16.06 -15.43
N LEU A 111 7.30 -16.35 -15.26
CA LEU A 111 6.43 -15.50 -14.45
C LEU A 111 6.78 -15.73 -12.98
N ASN A 112 7.27 -14.70 -12.29
CA ASN A 112 7.55 -14.72 -10.83
C ASN A 112 6.26 -14.76 -9.98
N SER A 113 5.26 -15.56 -10.37
CA SER A 113 3.95 -15.62 -9.73
C SER A 113 3.52 -17.06 -9.47
N PRO A 114 3.27 -17.45 -8.21
CA PRO A 114 2.81 -18.79 -7.86
C PRO A 114 1.35 -18.95 -8.31
N MET A 115 1.16 -19.51 -9.50
CA MET A 115 -0.12 -19.83 -10.16
C MET A 115 -1.12 -18.67 -10.22
N LEU A 116 -1.37 -18.17 -11.44
CA LEU A 116 -2.39 -17.14 -11.73
C LEU A 116 -3.79 -17.49 -11.21
N GLY A 117 -4.09 -18.77 -10.94
CA GLY A 117 -5.40 -19.19 -10.43
C GLY A 117 -6.51 -18.71 -11.35
N VAL A 118 -6.49 -19.17 -12.60
CA VAL A 118 -7.33 -18.61 -13.68
C VAL A 118 -8.82 -18.66 -13.32
N ASP A 119 -9.28 -19.80 -12.80
CA ASP A 119 -10.65 -19.95 -12.29
C ASP A 119 -10.97 -18.89 -11.22
N TYR A 120 -10.03 -18.65 -10.30
CA TYR A 120 -10.20 -17.64 -9.26
C TYR A 120 -10.28 -16.23 -9.85
N ILE A 121 -9.42 -15.88 -10.82
CA ILE A 121 -9.43 -14.56 -11.45
C ILE A 121 -10.77 -14.29 -12.13
N VAL A 122 -11.32 -15.28 -12.83
CA VAL A 122 -12.59 -15.12 -13.56
C VAL A 122 -13.78 -15.14 -12.60
N GLN A 123 -13.82 -16.10 -11.67
CA GLN A 123 -14.91 -16.23 -10.70
C GLN A 123 -14.98 -15.03 -9.75
N PHE A 124 -13.83 -14.55 -9.27
CA PHE A 124 -13.72 -13.47 -8.28
C PHE A 124 -13.15 -12.19 -8.89
N LYS A 125 -13.47 -11.90 -10.17
CA LYS A 125 -12.98 -10.74 -10.93
C LYS A 125 -13.16 -9.38 -10.24
N GLY A 126 -14.10 -9.24 -9.30
CA GLY A 126 -14.29 -8.03 -8.48
C GLY A 126 -13.45 -7.94 -7.19
N SER A 127 -12.89 -9.06 -6.73
CA SER A 127 -12.25 -9.22 -5.41
C SER A 127 -10.76 -9.55 -5.51
N LEU A 128 -10.13 -9.19 -6.62
CA LEU A 128 -8.70 -9.43 -6.83
C LEU A 128 -7.83 -8.54 -5.92
N ILE A 129 -6.67 -9.06 -5.56
CA ILE A 129 -5.68 -8.40 -4.70
C ILE A 129 -4.42 -8.02 -5.49
N GLY A 130 -3.49 -7.29 -4.86
CA GLY A 130 -2.29 -6.74 -5.52
C GLY A 130 -1.49 -7.76 -6.33
N LYS A 131 -1.28 -8.98 -5.81
CA LYS A 131 -0.54 -10.04 -6.52
C LYS A 131 -1.21 -10.45 -7.85
N HIS A 132 -2.54 -10.49 -7.90
CA HIS A 132 -3.27 -10.81 -9.13
C HIS A 132 -3.11 -9.67 -10.13
N PHE A 133 -3.29 -8.42 -9.71
CA PHE A 133 -3.12 -7.26 -10.59
C PHE A 133 -1.70 -7.11 -11.11
N LYS A 134 -0.69 -7.39 -10.29
CA LYS A 134 0.72 -7.39 -10.72
C LYS A 134 0.95 -8.41 -11.84
N SER A 135 0.34 -9.59 -11.72
CA SER A 135 0.50 -10.64 -12.72
C SER A 135 -0.32 -10.33 -13.99
N LEU A 136 -1.55 -9.83 -13.84
CA LEU A 136 -2.39 -9.40 -14.96
C LEU A 136 -1.74 -8.28 -15.77
N ALA A 137 -1.14 -7.29 -15.11
CA ALA A 137 -0.44 -6.19 -15.79
C ALA A 137 0.68 -6.66 -16.73
N GLN A 138 1.32 -7.80 -16.43
CA GLN A 138 2.39 -8.36 -17.28
C GLN A 138 1.87 -9.07 -18.52
N VAL A 139 0.68 -9.68 -18.44
CA VAL A 139 0.20 -10.60 -19.48
C VAL A 139 -0.98 -10.07 -20.29
N LEU A 140 -1.72 -9.09 -19.78
CA LEU A 140 -2.95 -8.59 -20.37
C LEU A 140 -2.83 -8.17 -21.84
N PRO A 141 -1.80 -7.41 -22.27
CA PRO A 141 -1.67 -7.02 -23.68
C PRO A 141 -1.71 -8.20 -24.66
N TYR A 142 -1.13 -9.34 -24.27
CA TYR A 142 -1.08 -10.55 -25.10
C TYR A 142 -2.40 -11.34 -25.09
N LEU A 143 -3.25 -11.12 -24.10
CA LEU A 143 -4.49 -11.86 -23.93
C LEU A 143 -5.69 -11.20 -24.61
N ILE A 144 -5.70 -9.86 -24.65
CA ILE A 144 -6.90 -9.09 -25.00
C ILE A 144 -6.81 -8.38 -26.36
N TYR A 145 -5.73 -8.57 -27.11
CA TYR A 145 -5.38 -7.76 -28.29
C TYR A 145 -6.50 -7.61 -29.35
N ASP A 146 -7.37 -8.61 -29.48
CA ASP A 146 -8.55 -8.66 -30.35
C ASP A 146 -9.88 -8.80 -29.57
N LEU A 147 -9.85 -8.77 -28.23
CA LEU A 147 -11.03 -8.87 -27.37
C LEU A 147 -11.55 -7.52 -26.88
N VAL A 148 -10.73 -6.46 -26.99
CA VAL A 148 -11.05 -5.12 -26.52
C VAL A 148 -10.75 -4.07 -27.60
N PRO A 149 -11.34 -2.86 -27.51
CA PRO A 149 -10.97 -1.76 -28.38
C PRO A 149 -9.46 -1.45 -28.31
N ARG A 150 -8.88 -1.02 -29.44
CA ARG A 150 -7.44 -0.66 -29.54
C ARG A 150 -6.98 0.33 -28.47
N THR A 151 -7.85 1.22 -28.05
CA THR A 151 -7.62 2.20 -26.98
C THR A 151 -7.35 1.52 -25.63
N VAL A 152 -8.12 0.48 -25.30
CA VAL A 152 -7.94 -0.32 -24.07
C VAL A 152 -6.66 -1.17 -24.15
N LEU A 153 -6.33 -1.70 -25.33
CA LEU A 153 -5.06 -2.39 -25.53
C LEU A 153 -3.85 -1.45 -25.31
N LYS A 154 -3.91 -0.23 -25.83
CA LYS A 154 -2.88 0.81 -25.60
C LYS A 154 -2.74 1.13 -24.11
N TRP A 155 -3.85 1.21 -23.36
CA TRP A 155 -3.79 1.36 -21.90
C TRP A 155 -3.03 0.25 -21.22
N TRP A 156 -3.38 -1.01 -21.50
CA TRP A 156 -2.71 -2.14 -20.86
C TRP A 156 -1.23 -2.23 -21.23
N THR A 157 -0.86 -1.84 -22.45
CA THR A 157 0.53 -1.77 -22.89
C THR A 157 1.29 -0.72 -22.06
N ALA A 158 0.75 0.50 -21.95
CA ALA A 158 1.34 1.57 -21.15
C ALA A 158 1.39 1.23 -19.64
N ILE A 159 0.40 0.51 -19.11
CA ILE A 159 0.42 -0.01 -17.73
C ILE A 159 1.58 -0.99 -17.55
N GLY A 160 1.79 -1.91 -18.50
CA GLY A 160 2.90 -2.86 -18.45
C GLY A 160 4.25 -2.16 -18.35
N GLU A 161 4.49 -1.17 -19.22
CA GLU A 161 5.71 -0.35 -19.23
C GLU A 161 5.88 0.46 -17.94
N LEU A 162 4.82 1.13 -17.48
CA LEU A 162 4.84 1.89 -16.23
C LEU A 162 5.14 1.00 -15.02
N VAL A 163 4.52 -0.17 -14.92
CA VAL A 163 4.76 -1.13 -13.83
C VAL A 163 6.21 -1.62 -13.84
N VAL A 164 6.81 -1.85 -15.00
CA VAL A 164 8.23 -2.20 -15.09
C VAL A 164 9.08 -1.10 -14.48
N LEU A 165 8.92 0.16 -14.92
CA LEU A 165 9.71 1.28 -14.41
C LEU A 165 9.56 1.47 -12.88
N LEU A 166 8.36 1.32 -12.34
CA LEU A 166 8.09 1.54 -10.91
C LEU A 166 8.59 0.42 -10.00
N TRP A 167 8.75 -0.80 -10.52
CA TRP A 167 9.28 -1.95 -9.76
C TRP A 167 10.79 -2.18 -9.99
N HIS A 168 11.54 -1.16 -10.41
CA HIS A 168 13.00 -1.20 -10.39
C HIS A 168 13.51 -1.33 -8.94
N THR A 169 14.47 -2.23 -8.72
CA THR A 169 15.17 -2.39 -7.44
C THR A 169 16.40 -1.50 -7.32
N GLN A 170 16.95 -1.06 -8.46
CA GLN A 170 18.13 -0.23 -8.57
C GLN A 170 17.96 0.75 -9.74
N ILE A 171 18.51 1.96 -9.58
CA ILE A 171 18.49 3.02 -10.60
C ILE A 171 19.93 3.51 -10.76
N ASP A 172 20.57 3.18 -11.88
CA ASP A 172 21.98 3.55 -12.12
C ASP A 172 22.11 5.00 -12.57
N ASN A 173 21.28 5.44 -13.53
CA ASN A 173 21.22 6.81 -14.01
C ASN A 173 19.89 7.47 -13.61
N VAL A 174 19.88 8.16 -12.47
CA VAL A 174 18.68 8.81 -11.94
C VAL A 174 18.12 9.86 -12.91
N LYS A 175 18.95 10.62 -13.61
CA LYS A 175 18.48 11.68 -14.51
C LYS A 175 17.70 11.10 -15.70
N GLU A 176 18.28 10.09 -16.34
CA GLU A 176 17.67 9.40 -17.49
C GLU A 176 16.41 8.63 -17.07
N TYR A 177 16.49 7.89 -15.96
CA TYR A 177 15.34 7.18 -15.41
C TYR A 177 14.18 8.12 -15.12
N LEU A 178 14.42 9.28 -14.49
CA LEU A 178 13.38 10.25 -14.19
C LEU A 178 12.80 10.90 -15.45
N ALA A 179 13.61 11.15 -16.48
CA ALA A 179 13.12 11.65 -17.76
C ALA A 179 12.18 10.63 -18.42
N ASN A 180 12.61 9.36 -18.48
CA ASN A 180 11.83 8.27 -19.04
C ASN A 180 10.52 8.03 -18.25
N LEU A 181 10.60 8.06 -16.92
CA LEU A 181 9.42 7.89 -16.07
C LEU A 181 8.42 9.04 -16.23
N SER A 182 8.88 10.29 -16.26
CA SER A 182 8.01 11.45 -16.47
C SER A 182 7.32 11.39 -17.83
N GLN A 183 8.06 11.07 -18.91
CA GLN A 183 7.48 10.89 -20.24
C GLN A 183 6.45 9.77 -20.25
N MET A 184 6.76 8.62 -19.64
CA MET A 184 5.84 7.48 -19.55
C MET A 184 4.55 7.85 -18.79
N ILE A 185 4.65 8.63 -17.70
CA ILE A 185 3.48 9.11 -16.96
C ILE A 185 2.64 10.05 -17.82
N GLU A 186 3.25 10.99 -18.53
CA GLU A 186 2.53 11.90 -19.43
C GLU A 186 1.81 11.16 -20.56
N ASP A 187 2.50 10.23 -21.21
CA ASP A 187 1.93 9.38 -22.26
C ASP A 187 0.77 8.54 -21.71
N PHE A 188 0.97 7.92 -20.53
CA PHE A 188 -0.06 7.15 -19.86
C PHE A 188 -1.30 7.98 -19.53
N LEU A 189 -1.13 9.20 -19.01
CA LEU A 189 -2.23 10.12 -18.71
C LEU A 189 -2.93 10.62 -19.98
N SER A 190 -2.17 10.87 -21.04
CA SER A 190 -2.71 11.23 -22.35
C SER A 190 -3.59 10.11 -22.91
N ILE A 191 -3.11 8.86 -22.92
CA ILE A 191 -3.92 7.71 -23.35
C ILE A 191 -5.13 7.56 -22.41
N SER A 192 -4.96 7.71 -21.09
CA SER A 192 -6.07 7.68 -20.10
C SER A 192 -7.17 8.70 -20.41
N SER A 193 -6.79 9.93 -20.77
CA SER A 193 -7.75 10.96 -21.16
C SER A 193 -8.55 10.62 -22.41
N GLN A 194 -7.94 9.95 -23.39
CA GLN A 194 -8.59 9.63 -24.66
C GLN A 194 -9.71 8.62 -24.52
N CYS A 195 -9.62 7.70 -23.54
CA CYS A 195 -10.63 6.64 -23.41
C CYS A 195 -11.49 6.71 -22.13
N ALA A 196 -11.05 7.42 -21.08
CA ALA A 196 -11.88 7.73 -19.92
C ALA A 196 -11.45 9.07 -19.29
N PRO A 197 -11.76 10.22 -19.91
CA PRO A 197 -11.36 11.53 -19.40
C PRO A 197 -11.73 11.75 -17.93
N SER A 198 -12.89 11.23 -17.51
CA SER A 198 -13.39 11.37 -16.15
C SER A 198 -12.58 10.66 -15.09
N ILE A 199 -11.78 9.66 -15.45
CA ILE A 199 -10.96 8.95 -14.48
C ILE A 199 -9.88 9.86 -13.87
N LEU A 200 -9.40 10.84 -14.64
CA LEU A 200 -8.32 11.74 -14.24
C LEU A 200 -8.73 12.69 -13.11
N PHE A 201 -10.00 13.11 -13.09
CA PHE A 201 -10.52 14.00 -12.05
C PHE A 201 -11.33 13.29 -10.96
N THR A 202 -11.90 12.11 -11.25
CA THR A 202 -12.66 11.34 -10.24
C THR A 202 -11.78 10.44 -9.38
N LYS A 203 -10.60 10.04 -9.86
CA LYS A 203 -9.68 9.14 -9.14
C LYS A 203 -8.37 9.86 -8.82
N ALA A 204 -8.21 10.29 -7.57
CA ALA A 204 -7.00 10.96 -7.08
C ALA A 204 -5.69 10.19 -7.34
N LYS A 205 -5.74 8.87 -7.47
CA LYS A 205 -4.57 8.01 -7.73
C LYS A 205 -3.85 8.35 -9.04
N PHE A 206 -4.55 8.89 -10.04
CA PHE A 206 -3.91 9.35 -11.28
C PHE A 206 -3.10 10.63 -11.08
N HIS A 207 -3.59 11.55 -10.24
CA HIS A 207 -2.83 12.73 -9.85
C HIS A 207 -1.56 12.37 -9.09
N PHE A 208 -1.61 11.34 -8.24
CA PHE A 208 -0.44 10.88 -7.48
C PHE A 208 0.72 10.36 -8.35
N LEU A 209 0.44 9.92 -9.58
CA LEU A 209 1.50 9.52 -10.51
C LEU A 209 2.47 10.66 -10.80
N LEU A 210 1.96 11.89 -10.91
CA LEU A 210 2.78 13.08 -11.21
C LEU A 210 3.81 13.39 -10.12
N HIS A 211 3.61 12.89 -8.90
CA HIS A 211 4.53 13.09 -7.78
C HIS A 211 5.61 12.00 -7.68
N LEU A 212 5.45 10.88 -8.39
CA LEU A 212 6.40 9.76 -8.33
C LEU A 212 7.83 10.16 -8.72
N PRO A 213 8.08 10.95 -9.79
CA PRO A 213 9.44 11.38 -10.11
C PRO A 213 10.11 12.17 -8.98
N MET A 214 9.35 13.04 -8.30
CA MET A 214 9.83 13.82 -7.16
C MET A 214 10.17 12.91 -5.97
N PHE A 215 9.32 11.95 -5.65
CA PHE A 215 9.56 11.01 -4.56
C PHE A 215 10.72 10.05 -4.85
N ILE A 216 10.82 9.53 -6.08
CA ILE A 216 11.90 8.62 -6.46
C ILE A 216 13.26 9.34 -6.44
N ARG A 217 13.28 10.62 -6.84
CA ARG A 217 14.49 11.44 -6.71
C ARG A 217 14.94 11.61 -5.26
N ARG A 218 13.99 11.70 -4.31
CA ARG A 218 14.27 11.96 -2.89
C ARG A 218 14.58 10.68 -2.10
N PHE A 219 13.84 9.61 -2.36
CA PHE A 219 13.86 8.38 -1.55
C PHE A 219 14.48 7.17 -2.26
N GLY A 220 14.86 7.31 -3.54
CA GLY A 220 15.34 6.21 -4.35
C GLY A 220 14.19 5.39 -4.99
N PRO A 221 14.47 4.16 -5.43
CA PRO A 221 13.48 3.35 -6.15
C PRO A 221 12.16 3.19 -5.38
N ALA A 222 11.03 3.19 -6.11
CA ALA A 222 9.70 3.24 -5.48
C ALA A 222 9.36 2.05 -4.57
N ILE A 223 10.05 0.92 -4.76
CA ILE A 223 9.96 -0.25 -3.88
C ILE A 223 10.35 0.09 -2.43
N LEU A 224 11.25 1.04 -2.21
CA LEU A 224 11.74 1.39 -0.87
C LEU A 224 10.66 1.99 0.03
N PHE A 225 9.65 2.63 -0.55
CA PHE A 225 8.52 3.22 0.15
C PHE A 225 7.18 2.53 -0.17
N SER A 226 7.22 1.31 -0.67
CA SER A 226 6.03 0.44 -0.79
C SER A 226 5.56 -0.02 0.59
N THR A 227 4.26 -0.01 0.85
CA THR A 227 3.69 -0.48 2.13
C THR A 227 3.51 -1.99 2.19
N GLU A 228 3.77 -2.72 1.10
CA GLU A 228 3.57 -4.17 1.03
C GLU A 228 4.27 -4.91 2.19
N ARG A 229 5.49 -4.49 2.54
CA ARG A 229 6.24 -5.06 3.66
C ARG A 229 5.53 -4.83 4.99
N PHE A 230 5.07 -3.60 5.24
CA PHE A 230 4.35 -3.25 6.48
C PHE A 230 3.00 -3.96 6.55
N GLU A 231 2.28 -4.12 5.43
CA GLU A 231 1.01 -4.82 5.40
C GLU A 231 1.15 -6.33 5.58
N SER A 232 2.23 -6.93 5.08
CA SER A 232 2.53 -8.34 5.35
C SER A 232 2.67 -8.62 6.84
N PHE A 233 3.14 -7.63 7.61
CA PHE A 233 3.28 -7.70 9.05
C PHE A 233 1.92 -7.77 9.78
N ASN A 234 0.83 -7.33 9.16
CA ASN A 234 -0.52 -7.52 9.71
C ASN A 234 -0.87 -9.01 9.90
N HIS A 235 -0.26 -9.91 9.14
CA HIS A 235 -0.40 -11.34 9.36
C HIS A 235 0.16 -11.74 10.74
N ILE A 236 1.31 -11.19 11.13
CA ILE A 236 1.95 -11.47 12.43
C ILE A 236 1.06 -10.97 13.57
N PHE A 237 0.53 -9.75 13.46
CA PHE A 237 -0.48 -9.21 14.39
C PHE A 237 -1.71 -10.12 14.54
N ARG A 238 -2.14 -10.79 13.46
CA ARG A 238 -3.27 -11.74 13.52
C ARG A 238 -2.87 -13.02 14.23
N LEU A 239 -1.67 -13.54 13.98
CA LEU A 239 -1.18 -14.74 14.66
C LEU A 239 -1.06 -14.51 16.17
N THR A 240 -0.53 -13.36 16.62
CA THR A 240 -0.45 -13.04 18.06
C THR A 240 -1.82 -13.03 18.71
N ALA A 241 -2.85 -12.53 18.01
CA ALA A 241 -4.22 -12.58 18.48
C ALA A 241 -4.81 -14.01 18.48
N ILE A 242 -4.61 -14.78 17.40
CA ILE A 242 -5.13 -16.16 17.27
C ILE A 242 -4.57 -17.07 18.36
N TYR A 243 -3.29 -16.93 18.70
CA TYR A 243 -2.62 -17.78 19.69
C TYR A 243 -2.62 -17.21 21.12
N SER A 244 -3.35 -16.11 21.38
CA SER A 244 -3.52 -15.61 22.76
C SER A 244 -4.66 -16.34 23.49
N ASN A 245 -4.86 -16.03 24.77
CA ASN A 245 -6.02 -16.52 25.54
C ASN A 245 -7.33 -15.78 25.21
N HIS A 246 -7.27 -14.81 24.27
CA HIS A 246 -8.34 -13.97 23.76
C HIS A 246 -9.04 -13.08 24.80
N GLN A 247 -8.51 -12.97 26.02
CA GLN A 247 -9.09 -12.13 27.08
C GLN A 247 -8.77 -10.66 26.84
N ALA A 248 -7.57 -10.35 26.33
CA ALA A 248 -7.13 -8.99 26.03
C ALA A 248 -6.20 -8.95 24.79
N PRO A 249 -6.73 -9.17 23.57
CA PRO A 249 -5.91 -9.36 22.36
C PRO A 249 -4.91 -8.22 22.09
N SER A 250 -5.29 -6.97 22.40
CA SER A 250 -4.39 -5.81 22.26
C SER A 250 -3.22 -5.88 23.23
N ARG A 251 -3.47 -6.16 24.51
CA ARG A 251 -2.44 -6.32 25.55
C ARG A 251 -1.51 -7.49 25.24
N ASP A 252 -2.08 -8.62 24.86
CA ASP A 252 -1.33 -9.83 24.56
C ASP A 252 -0.41 -9.61 23.36
N THR A 253 -0.92 -8.95 22.32
CA THR A 253 -0.12 -8.59 21.14
C THR A 253 1.01 -7.62 21.48
N CYS A 254 0.73 -6.58 22.27
CA CYS A 254 1.77 -5.66 22.75
C CYS A 254 2.85 -6.37 23.57
N GLN A 255 2.45 -7.32 24.43
CA GLN A 255 3.37 -8.10 25.24
C GLN A 255 4.30 -8.96 24.37
N VAL A 256 3.74 -9.69 23.39
CA VAL A 256 4.54 -10.51 22.47
C VAL A 256 5.55 -9.67 21.68
N PHE A 257 5.15 -8.51 21.16
CA PHE A 257 6.08 -7.63 20.44
C PHE A 257 7.15 -7.04 21.37
N SER A 258 6.78 -6.64 22.59
CA SER A 258 7.73 -6.18 23.60
C SER A 258 8.77 -7.24 23.93
N GLU A 259 8.36 -8.50 24.08
CA GLU A 259 9.25 -9.63 24.34
C GLU A 259 10.18 -9.91 23.14
N GLN A 260 9.64 -9.91 21.91
CA GLN A 260 10.45 -10.08 20.70
C GLN A 260 11.51 -8.99 20.55
N ASP A 261 11.15 -7.73 20.75
CA ASP A 261 12.09 -6.62 20.65
C ASP A 261 13.08 -6.58 21.82
N THR A 262 12.66 -7.02 23.01
CA THR A 262 13.57 -7.22 24.17
C THR A 262 14.63 -8.27 23.85
N VAL A 263 14.24 -9.40 23.27
CA VAL A 263 15.20 -10.45 22.84
C VAL A 263 16.17 -9.88 21.82
N LYS A 264 15.69 -9.19 20.78
CA LYS A 264 16.55 -8.54 19.77
C LYS A 264 17.55 -7.56 20.41
N HIS A 265 17.08 -6.71 21.31
CA HIS A 265 17.92 -5.74 22.03
C HIS A 265 19.02 -6.43 22.84
N ILE A 266 18.68 -7.50 23.57
CA ILE A 266 19.65 -8.25 24.39
C ILE A 266 20.71 -8.91 23.51
N VAL A 267 20.30 -9.65 22.47
CA VAL A 267 21.23 -10.45 21.66
C VAL A 267 22.11 -9.59 20.74
N SER A 268 21.64 -8.40 20.36
CA SER A 268 22.41 -7.40 19.60
C SER A 268 23.40 -6.59 20.45
N GLY A 269 23.44 -6.80 21.77
CA GLY A 269 24.39 -6.15 22.68
C GLY A 269 23.88 -4.85 23.31
N GLY A 270 22.56 -4.63 23.25
CA GLY A 270 21.89 -3.53 23.92
C GLY A 270 22.06 -3.57 25.44
N PHE A 271 22.06 -2.38 26.05
CA PHE A 271 22.14 -2.21 27.49
C PHE A 271 20.75 -2.04 28.11
N TRP A 272 20.54 -2.56 29.31
CA TRP A 272 19.34 -2.32 30.10
C TRP A 272 19.69 -2.05 31.56
N LEU A 273 18.80 -1.37 32.29
CA LEU A 273 19.01 -1.11 33.71
C LEU A 273 18.54 -2.30 34.54
N ASP A 274 19.42 -2.78 35.42
CA ASP A 274 19.05 -3.77 36.42
C ASP A 274 18.06 -3.15 37.43
N PRO A 275 16.85 -3.72 37.62
CA PRO A 275 15.87 -3.16 38.54
C PRO A 275 16.37 -3.05 39.99
N LYS A 276 17.27 -3.94 40.42
CA LYS A 276 17.78 -3.99 41.79
C LYS A 276 18.97 -3.07 42.00
N THR A 277 19.96 -3.17 41.10
CA THR A 277 21.23 -2.43 41.26
C THR A 277 21.22 -1.06 40.58
N ARG A 278 20.22 -0.79 39.71
CA ARG A 278 20.12 0.42 38.87
C ARG A 278 21.34 0.66 37.99
N ALA A 279 22.21 -0.34 37.85
CA ALA A 279 23.39 -0.30 37.00
C ALA A 279 23.03 -0.79 35.59
N PRO A 280 23.69 -0.25 34.55
CA PRO A 280 23.56 -0.78 33.20
C PRO A 280 24.14 -2.19 33.12
N ARG A 281 23.39 -3.10 32.49
CA ARG A 281 23.75 -4.49 32.20
C ARG A 281 23.68 -4.73 30.71
N LYS A 282 24.40 -5.75 30.26
CA LYS A 282 24.37 -6.28 28.90
C LYS A 282 24.41 -7.80 28.96
N ALA A 283 24.08 -8.44 27.83
CA ALA A 283 24.23 -9.88 27.68
C ALA A 283 25.70 -10.31 27.86
N GLY A 284 25.90 -11.50 28.42
CA GLY A 284 27.24 -12.09 28.52
C GLY A 284 27.77 -12.51 27.16
N ASN A 285 29.10 -12.61 27.02
CA ASN A 285 29.75 -12.98 25.76
C ASN A 285 29.23 -14.29 25.17
N SER A 286 28.83 -15.25 26.01
CA SER A 286 28.27 -16.54 25.56
C SER A 286 27.01 -16.39 24.70
N ILE A 287 26.15 -15.40 24.96
CA ILE A 287 24.95 -15.14 24.16
C ILE A 287 25.34 -14.60 22.77
N HIS A 288 26.34 -13.72 22.72
CA HIS A 288 26.84 -13.19 21.45
C HIS A 288 27.52 -14.28 20.61
N THR A 289 28.36 -15.10 21.25
CA THR A 289 29.00 -16.26 20.60
C THR A 289 27.96 -17.25 20.10
N TYR A 290 26.94 -17.56 20.91
CA TYR A 290 25.86 -18.45 20.49
C TYR A 290 25.13 -17.95 19.23
N MET A 291 24.78 -16.67 19.19
CA MET A 291 24.10 -16.07 18.05
C MET A 291 24.98 -16.00 16.80
N HIS A 292 26.29 -15.82 16.98
CA HIS A 292 27.28 -15.89 15.90
C HIS A 292 27.38 -17.32 15.33
N ASP A 293 27.39 -18.33 16.21
CA ASP A 293 27.57 -19.73 15.83
C ASP A 293 26.28 -20.38 15.29
N HIS A 294 25.12 -19.74 15.49
CA HIS A 294 23.80 -20.22 15.05
C HIS A 294 23.13 -19.22 14.09
N PRO A 295 23.61 -19.12 12.83
CA PRO A 295 23.10 -18.14 11.86
C PRO A 295 21.61 -18.29 11.57
N GLU A 296 21.07 -19.51 11.64
CA GLU A 296 19.63 -19.77 11.47
C GLU A 296 18.79 -19.08 12.55
N GLN A 297 19.23 -19.12 13.82
CA GLN A 297 18.51 -18.46 14.91
C GLN A 297 18.67 -16.95 14.88
N HIS A 298 19.86 -16.49 14.49
CA HIS A 298 20.11 -15.08 14.21
C HIS A 298 19.18 -14.55 13.10
N HIS A 299 18.95 -15.36 12.07
CA HIS A 299 18.00 -15.06 10.99
C HIS A 299 16.54 -15.07 11.48
N LEU A 300 16.13 -16.07 12.26
CA LEU A 300 14.76 -16.18 12.80
C LEU A 300 14.36 -15.00 13.68
N ILE A 301 15.31 -14.43 14.43
CA ILE A 301 15.08 -13.25 15.28
C ILE A 301 15.06 -11.95 14.46
N GLY A 302 15.36 -12.02 13.16
CA GLY A 302 15.30 -10.90 12.23
C GLY A 302 16.43 -9.89 12.39
N ILE A 303 17.58 -10.33 12.92
CA ILE A 303 18.77 -9.48 13.05
C ILE A 303 19.60 -9.65 11.77
N PRO A 304 19.87 -8.57 11.03
CA PRO A 304 20.71 -8.66 9.84
C PRO A 304 22.12 -9.09 10.26
N ALA A 305 22.70 -10.06 9.57
CA ALA A 305 24.11 -10.40 9.76
C ALA A 305 24.94 -9.12 9.64
N VAL A 306 25.96 -8.97 10.50
CA VAL A 306 26.86 -7.81 10.43
C VAL A 306 27.60 -7.87 9.10
N VAL A 307 27.09 -7.13 8.11
CA VAL A 307 27.85 -6.82 6.90
C VAL A 307 28.65 -5.57 7.25
N GLN A 308 29.98 -5.67 7.29
CA GLN A 308 30.81 -4.47 7.22
C GLN A 308 30.45 -3.77 5.92
N ARG A 309 29.81 -2.60 6.03
CA ARG A 309 29.46 -1.77 4.88
C ARG A 309 30.34 -0.54 4.92
N GLU A 310 31.01 -0.25 3.81
CA GLU A 310 31.63 1.05 3.63
C GLU A 310 30.54 2.12 3.54
N VAL A 311 30.78 3.28 4.16
CA VAL A 311 29.85 4.42 4.14
C VAL A 311 29.64 4.83 2.69
N GLY A 312 28.45 4.58 2.14
CA GLY A 312 28.09 4.89 0.75
C GLY A 312 27.62 3.70 -0.08
N GLU A 313 27.82 2.45 0.38
CA GLU A 313 27.29 1.27 -0.30
C GLU A 313 25.88 0.90 0.18
N PHE A 314 24.89 1.02 -0.71
CA PHE A 314 23.53 0.52 -0.50
C PHE A 314 23.35 -0.81 -1.22
N SER A 315 23.57 -1.93 -0.53
CA SER A 315 23.04 -3.22 -0.97
C SER A 315 21.64 -3.41 -0.36
N VAL A 316 20.63 -3.49 -1.24
CA VAL A 316 19.26 -3.82 -0.87
C VAL A 316 19.27 -5.21 -0.25
N CYS A 317 19.03 -5.30 1.06
CA CYS A 317 18.82 -6.58 1.71
C CYS A 317 17.51 -7.15 1.15
N GLN A 318 17.59 -8.09 0.20
CA GLN A 318 16.50 -9.00 -0.08
C GLN A 318 16.34 -9.89 1.16
N VAL A 319 15.58 -9.40 2.15
CA VAL A 319 14.98 -10.30 3.13
C VAL A 319 13.90 -11.05 2.36
N ASN A 320 14.23 -12.26 1.92
CA ASN A 320 13.30 -13.20 1.31
C ASN A 320 12.22 -13.57 2.34
N ILE A 321 11.15 -12.78 2.42
CA ILE A 321 9.94 -13.12 3.20
C ILE A 321 9.31 -14.43 2.71
N MET A 322 9.68 -14.89 1.51
CA MET A 322 9.21 -16.17 0.99
C MET A 322 9.69 -17.37 1.82
N LEU A 323 10.82 -17.29 2.54
CA LEU A 323 11.31 -18.40 3.38
C LEU A 323 10.58 -18.48 4.72
N LEU A 324 10.31 -17.35 5.39
CA LEU A 324 9.54 -17.35 6.64
C LEU A 324 8.10 -17.84 6.46
N HIS A 325 7.49 -17.64 5.28
CA HIS A 325 6.16 -18.18 4.98
C HIS A 325 6.18 -19.67 4.62
N TYR A 326 7.24 -20.15 3.95
CA TYR A 326 7.36 -21.55 3.51
C TYR A 326 7.76 -22.50 4.66
N ASP A 327 8.66 -22.09 5.55
CA ASP A 327 9.15 -22.99 6.62
C ASP A 327 8.14 -23.17 7.75
N LEU A 328 7.33 -22.16 8.05
CA LEU A 328 6.21 -22.28 8.99
C LEU A 328 5.10 -23.21 8.48
N GLN A 329 4.84 -23.23 7.15
CA GLN A 329 3.87 -24.15 6.54
C GLN A 329 4.38 -25.58 6.41
N ARG A 330 5.71 -25.80 6.32
CA ARG A 330 6.30 -27.14 6.25
C ARG A 330 6.38 -27.84 7.61
N HIS A 331 6.52 -27.08 8.71
CA HIS A 331 6.64 -27.66 10.06
C HIS A 331 5.30 -27.83 10.79
N LEU A 332 4.27 -27.07 10.42
CA LEU A 332 2.91 -27.28 10.91
C LEU A 332 2.15 -28.14 9.90
N GLY A 333 2.32 -29.46 10.00
CA GLY A 333 1.62 -30.44 9.18
C GLY A 333 0.12 -30.15 9.11
N GLN A 334 -0.43 -30.32 7.89
CA GLN A 334 -1.85 -30.28 7.51
C GLN A 334 -2.85 -30.26 8.68
N VAL A 335 -3.19 -29.07 9.18
CA VAL A 335 -4.41 -28.89 9.98
C VAL A 335 -5.48 -28.33 9.05
N PRO A 336 -6.61 -29.03 8.84
CA PRO A 336 -7.68 -28.54 7.99
C PRO A 336 -8.35 -27.34 8.68
N VAL A 337 -8.17 -26.14 8.11
CA VAL A 337 -8.86 -24.93 8.54
C VAL A 337 -10.30 -24.99 8.04
N ILE A 338 -11.23 -25.38 8.91
CA ILE A 338 -12.66 -25.29 8.66
C ILE A 338 -13.08 -23.83 8.78
N TYR A 339 -13.39 -23.19 7.65
CA TYR A 339 -14.01 -21.86 7.63
C TYR A 339 -15.50 -21.97 7.98
N HIS A 340 -15.90 -21.59 9.20
CA HIS A 340 -17.29 -21.25 9.49
C HIS A 340 -17.52 -19.76 9.23
N HIS A 341 -18.35 -19.48 8.22
CA HIS A 341 -18.70 -18.14 7.77
C HIS A 341 -20.01 -17.70 8.44
N ASN A 342 -19.93 -16.95 9.54
CA ASN A 342 -21.12 -16.29 10.10
C ASN A 342 -21.35 -14.95 9.39
N LYS A 343 -22.27 -14.96 8.43
CA LYS A 343 -22.96 -13.76 7.95
C LYS A 343 -23.99 -13.33 8.99
N THR A 344 -23.77 -12.20 9.66
CA THR A 344 -24.87 -11.44 10.26
C THR A 344 -25.10 -10.18 9.43
N ARG A 345 -26.16 -10.26 8.61
CA ARG A 345 -26.91 -9.10 8.11
C ARG A 345 -27.48 -8.37 9.31
N ALA A 346 -27.22 -7.07 9.45
CA ALA A 346 -28.07 -6.17 10.21
C ALA A 346 -28.88 -5.34 9.20
N ALA A 347 -30.18 -5.28 9.46
CA ALA A 347 -31.22 -4.60 8.68
C ALA A 347 -31.08 -3.08 8.70
#